data_AF-A0A6T8P8P3-F1
#
_entry.id   AF-A0A6T8P8P3-F1
#
_cell.length_a   1.000
_cell.length_b   1.000
_cell.length_c   1.000
_cell.angle_alpha   90.00
_cell.angle_beta   90.00
_cell.angle_gamma   90.00
#
_symmetry.space_group_name_H-M   'P 1'
#
loop_
_entity.id
_entity.type
_entity.pdbx_description
1 polymer ?
#
loop_
_entity_poly.entity_id
_entity_poly.type
_entity_poly.pdbx_seq_one_letter_code
_entity_poly.pdbx_strand_id
1 'polypeptide(L)'
;MDEFAGMQGAGSIQQMNLDDVSPATRLLEKRRQMFEVQEALETQKEEFARREELFKRREEQLRKQDLELQQQLIRFNKFLQENDSKTARAEKKATEEIKLREQKEKEIQELTQHLRELTVNKDDMKAVLDKNLVYEKYLLSVLEESDDFVEINDLLKRHLTLKAHHKDLQRRAAEVVALNDRYRTELQQYTKEGQDTKLKGHNEIAVLQKSLESTQLQSHVAGGSRERMLEESAERVLEFGKCGMAITNLYERCRAKSKVKQPYSTDHHEQLKVLQDFVMDLSFIVQKGRQASMKLEGMPSTAKQQ
;
A
#
# COMPACT_ATOMS: atom_id res chain seq x y z
N MET A 1 36.63 67.60 -91.72
CA MET A 1 37.51 68.50 -90.96
C MET A 1 38.90 67.94 -91.12
N ASP A 2 39.86 68.59 -91.73
CA ASP A 2 39.96 69.89 -92.36
C ASP A 2 41.31 69.85 -93.09
N GLU A 3 41.53 70.81 -93.99
CA GLU A 3 42.86 71.12 -94.56
C GLU A 3 43.48 70.07 -95.49
N PHE A 4 43.39 70.34 -96.79
CA PHE A 4 44.54 70.72 -97.60
C PHE A 4 43.97 71.20 -98.94
N ALA A 5 43.48 72.45 -98.96
CA ALA A 5 44.26 73.63 -99.29
C ALA A 5 44.78 73.54 -100.73
N GLY A 6 44.17 74.36 -101.58
CA GLY A 6 44.31 74.33 -103.02
C GLY A 6 45.71 74.69 -103.49
N MET A 7 46.18 73.92 -104.47
CA MET A 7 47.10 74.44 -105.47
C MET A 7 46.28 74.93 -106.65
N GLN A 8 45.76 76.15 -106.49
CA GLN A 8 45.46 77.03 -107.62
C GLN A 8 46.80 77.50 -108.20
N GLY A 9 47.41 76.66 -109.03
CA GLY A 9 48.44 77.08 -109.97
C GLY A 9 47.76 77.63 -111.21
N ALA A 10 47.07 78.77 -111.07
CA ALA A 10 46.60 79.54 -112.21
C ALA A 10 47.82 80.17 -112.90
N GLY A 11 48.43 79.41 -113.81
CA GLY A 11 49.29 79.99 -114.84
C GLY A 11 48.41 80.83 -115.76
N SER A 12 48.27 82.11 -115.44
CA SER A 12 47.66 83.10 -116.32
C SER A 12 48.46 83.16 -117.62
N ILE A 13 47.95 82.53 -118.68
CA ILE A 13 48.48 82.72 -120.03
C ILE A 13 48.12 84.16 -120.42
N GLN A 14 49.08 85.07 -120.28
CA GLN A 14 49.00 86.41 -120.85
C GLN A 14 48.73 86.28 -122.35
N GLN A 15 47.53 86.62 -122.79
CA GLN A 15 47.22 86.82 -124.20
C GLN A 15 47.96 88.08 -124.67
N MET A 16 49.13 87.91 -125.28
CA MET A 16 49.70 88.96 -126.13
C MET A 16 48.96 88.95 -127.49
N ASN A 17 48.29 90.06 -127.82
CA ASN A 17 47.70 90.31 -129.14
C ASN A 17 48.78 90.21 -130.22
N LEU A 18 48.59 89.30 -131.18
CA LEU A 18 49.61 88.83 -132.14
C LEU A 18 49.17 89.07 -133.59
N ASP A 19 48.57 90.22 -133.89
CA ASP A 19 48.05 90.51 -135.23
C ASP A 19 49.11 91.02 -136.23
N ASP A 20 50.29 91.46 -135.79
CA ASP A 20 51.32 92.04 -136.67
C ASP A 20 52.62 91.22 -136.83
N VAL A 21 52.58 89.89 -136.64
CA VAL A 21 53.79 89.03 -136.82
C VAL A 21 53.50 87.79 -137.69
N SER A 22 54.49 87.43 -138.53
CA SER A 22 54.48 86.38 -139.55
C SER A 22 53.84 85.04 -139.08
N PRO A 23 53.08 84.31 -139.93
CA PRO A 23 52.42 83.06 -139.60
C PRO A 23 53.31 82.01 -138.91
N ALA A 24 54.61 82.01 -139.22
CA ALA A 24 55.60 81.13 -138.60
C ALA A 24 55.78 81.38 -137.09
N THR A 25 55.77 82.65 -136.66
CA THR A 25 55.92 83.06 -135.26
C THR A 25 54.67 82.76 -134.42
N ARG A 26 53.47 82.88 -135.01
CA ARG A 26 52.20 82.54 -134.34
C ARG A 26 52.07 81.02 -134.10
N LEU A 27 52.57 80.22 -135.04
CA LEU A 27 52.64 78.76 -134.91
C LEU A 27 53.64 78.33 -133.83
N LEU A 28 54.79 79.00 -133.72
CA LEU A 28 55.79 78.76 -132.69
C LEU A 28 55.25 79.09 -131.29
N GLU A 29 54.55 80.21 -131.13
CA GLU A 29 53.95 80.60 -129.85
C GLU A 29 52.80 79.65 -129.45
N LYS A 30 51.97 79.21 -130.42
CA LYS A 30 50.95 78.18 -130.17
C LYS A 30 51.55 76.81 -129.80
N ARG A 31 52.70 76.44 -130.37
CA ARG A 31 53.45 75.25 -129.95
C ARG A 31 54.03 75.41 -128.54
N ARG A 32 54.52 76.61 -128.18
CA ARG A 32 54.99 76.91 -126.81
C ARG A 32 53.86 76.82 -125.79
N GLN A 33 52.72 77.45 -126.06
CA GLN A 33 51.51 77.36 -125.21
C GLN A 33 51.00 75.91 -125.10
N MET A 34 51.02 75.15 -126.20
CA MET A 34 50.65 73.73 -126.18
C MET A 34 51.63 72.91 -125.34
N PHE A 35 52.93 73.22 -125.39
CA PHE A 35 53.95 72.57 -124.58
C PHE A 35 53.82 72.93 -123.10
N GLU A 36 53.61 74.21 -122.75
CA GLU A 36 53.38 74.67 -121.37
C GLU A 36 52.11 74.05 -120.77
N VAL A 37 51.02 73.96 -121.54
CA VAL A 37 49.77 73.29 -121.10
C VAL A 37 49.98 71.78 -120.97
N GLN A 38 50.75 71.17 -121.88
CA GLN A 38 51.07 69.75 -121.82
C GLN A 38 51.95 69.44 -120.60
N GLU A 39 52.97 70.25 -120.33
CA GLU A 39 53.87 70.14 -119.17
C GLU A 39 53.10 70.38 -117.85
N ALA A 40 52.20 71.37 -117.79
CA ALA A 40 51.33 71.58 -116.63
C ALA A 40 50.36 70.42 -116.42
N LEU A 41 49.80 69.86 -117.49
CA LEU A 41 48.93 68.68 -117.43
C LEU A 41 49.71 67.43 -116.99
N GLU A 42 50.95 67.27 -117.43
CA GLU A 42 51.83 66.17 -117.06
C GLU A 42 52.24 66.27 -115.58
N THR A 43 52.61 67.49 -115.13
CA THR A 43 52.87 67.79 -113.70
C THR A 43 51.65 67.52 -112.82
N GLN A 44 50.46 67.94 -113.27
CA GLN A 44 49.21 67.69 -112.53
C GLN A 44 48.86 66.19 -112.48
N LYS A 45 49.08 65.46 -113.58
CA LYS A 45 48.93 63.99 -113.61
C LYS A 45 49.89 63.31 -112.64
N GLU A 46 51.14 63.75 -112.56
CA GLU A 46 52.11 63.24 -111.59
C GLU A 46 51.73 63.56 -110.14
N GLU A 47 51.19 64.76 -109.86
CA GLU A 47 50.67 65.10 -108.54
C GLU A 47 49.45 64.26 -108.14
N PHE A 48 48.50 64.05 -109.06
CA PHE A 48 47.36 63.17 -108.82
C PHE A 48 47.79 61.74 -108.61
N ALA A 49 48.73 61.22 -109.40
CA ALA A 49 49.29 59.89 -109.22
C ALA A 49 49.95 59.74 -107.84
N ARG A 50 50.73 60.74 -107.39
CA ARG A 50 51.33 60.76 -106.04
C ARG A 50 50.28 60.79 -104.93
N ARG A 51 49.23 61.60 -105.04
CA ARG A 51 48.14 61.64 -104.05
C ARG A 51 47.34 60.33 -104.03
N GLU A 52 47.07 59.75 -105.20
CA GLU A 52 46.41 58.46 -105.32
C GLU A 52 47.23 57.35 -104.65
N GLU A 53 48.56 57.36 -104.83
CA GLU A 53 49.45 56.41 -104.16
C GLU A 53 49.47 56.60 -102.63
N LEU A 54 49.45 57.84 -102.13
CA LEU A 54 49.34 58.14 -100.70
C LEU A 54 48.00 57.67 -100.11
N PHE A 55 46.89 57.91 -100.81
CA PHE A 55 45.58 57.44 -100.36
C PHE A 55 45.50 55.92 -100.37
N LYS A 56 46.03 55.25 -101.41
CA LYS A 56 46.15 53.79 -101.45
C LYS A 56 46.95 53.26 -100.26
N ARG A 57 48.12 53.84 -99.96
CA ARG A 57 48.93 53.46 -98.79
C ARG A 57 48.18 53.68 -97.47
N ARG A 58 47.43 54.79 -97.34
CA ARG A 58 46.66 55.09 -96.13
C ARG A 58 45.46 54.16 -95.96
N GLU A 59 44.74 53.85 -97.05
CA GLU A 59 43.65 52.88 -97.07
C GLU A 59 44.15 51.49 -96.69
N GLU A 60 45.29 51.06 -97.25
CA GLU A 60 45.94 49.80 -96.88
C GLU A 60 46.35 49.76 -95.41
N GLN A 61 46.90 50.86 -94.87
CA GLN A 61 47.26 50.96 -93.46
C GLN A 61 46.03 50.88 -92.55
N LEU A 62 44.95 51.57 -92.88
CA LEU A 62 43.69 51.53 -92.12
C LEU A 62 43.06 50.14 -92.17
N ARG A 63 43.06 49.48 -93.34
CA ARG A 63 42.62 48.07 -93.46
C ARG A 63 43.44 47.14 -92.57
N LYS A 64 44.76 47.31 -92.51
CA LYS A 64 45.63 46.51 -91.62
C LYS A 64 45.28 46.74 -90.15
N GLN A 65 45.10 47.99 -89.73
CA GLN A 65 44.73 48.33 -88.35
C GLN A 65 43.35 47.80 -87.96
N ASP A 66 42.37 47.89 -88.87
CA ASP A 66 41.03 47.32 -88.64
C ASP A 66 41.09 45.79 -88.49
N LEU A 67 41.85 45.11 -89.37
CA LEU A 67 42.06 43.66 -89.26
C LEU A 67 42.75 43.27 -87.95
N GLU A 68 43.74 44.03 -87.50
CA GLU A 68 44.41 43.81 -86.21
C GLU A 68 43.45 43.99 -85.03
N LEU A 69 42.62 45.04 -85.03
CA LEU A 69 41.60 45.28 -84.00
C LEU A 69 40.56 44.16 -83.97
N GLN A 70 40.08 43.71 -85.13
CA GLN A 70 39.16 42.58 -85.22
C GLN A 70 39.80 41.30 -84.66
N GLN A 71 41.07 41.03 -84.98
CA GLN A 71 41.79 39.89 -84.40
C GLN A 71 41.95 40.00 -82.89
N GLN A 72 42.25 41.19 -82.36
CA GLN A 72 42.35 41.42 -80.92
C GLN A 72 41.00 41.21 -80.22
N LEU A 73 39.91 41.71 -80.79
CA LEU A 73 38.55 41.48 -80.28
C LEU A 73 38.20 40.00 -80.22
N ILE A 74 38.53 39.23 -81.26
CA ILE A 74 38.30 37.78 -81.27
C ILE A 74 39.12 37.10 -80.16
N ARG A 75 40.41 37.46 -80.00
CA ARG A 75 41.27 36.91 -78.94
C ARG A 75 40.75 37.28 -77.54
N PHE A 76 40.29 38.51 -77.36
CA PHE A 76 39.76 38.99 -76.09
C PHE A 76 38.43 38.30 -75.74
N ASN A 77 37.52 38.14 -76.69
CA ASN A 77 36.29 37.36 -76.49
C ASN A 77 36.59 35.92 -76.12
N LYS A 78 37.54 35.29 -76.83
CA LYS A 78 37.99 33.93 -76.49
C LYS A 78 38.57 33.86 -75.08
N PHE A 79 39.40 34.82 -74.70
CA PHE A 79 39.96 34.90 -73.35
C PHE A 79 38.88 35.05 -72.28
N LEU A 80 37.88 35.92 -72.49
CA LEU A 80 36.75 36.09 -71.57
C LEU A 80 35.95 34.79 -71.43
N GLN A 81 35.58 34.14 -72.54
CA GLN A 81 34.87 32.86 -72.50
C GLN A 81 35.67 31.77 -71.77
N GLU A 82 36.98 31.69 -72.01
CA GLU A 82 37.85 30.75 -71.30
C GLU A 82 37.97 31.08 -69.81
N ASN A 83 38.06 32.36 -69.44
CA ASN A 83 38.11 32.80 -68.05
C ASN A 83 36.80 32.50 -67.33
N ASP A 84 35.66 32.88 -67.90
CA ASP A 84 34.33 32.59 -67.36
C ASP A 84 34.13 31.07 -67.19
N SER A 85 34.58 30.28 -68.17
CA SER A 85 34.53 28.82 -68.09
C SER A 85 35.44 28.23 -67.00
N LYS A 86 36.58 28.87 -66.70
CA LYS A 86 37.48 28.49 -65.60
C LYS A 86 36.88 28.89 -64.24
N THR A 87 36.36 30.10 -64.13
CA THR A 87 35.70 30.63 -62.94
C THR A 87 34.49 29.78 -62.57
N ALA A 88 33.59 29.53 -63.52
CA ALA A 88 32.41 28.68 -63.29
C ALA A 88 32.79 27.24 -62.88
N ARG A 89 33.86 26.67 -63.44
CA ARG A 89 34.37 25.35 -63.02
C ARG A 89 34.95 25.38 -61.61
N ALA A 90 35.72 26.42 -61.27
CA ALA A 90 36.30 26.58 -59.94
C ALA A 90 35.21 26.78 -58.87
N GLU A 91 34.22 27.62 -59.15
CA GLU A 91 33.06 27.85 -58.28
C GLU A 91 32.25 26.57 -58.09
N LYS A 92 31.94 25.85 -59.18
CA LYS A 92 31.24 24.56 -59.09
C LYS A 92 32.02 23.58 -58.21
N LYS A 93 33.32 23.43 -58.44
CA LYS A 93 34.16 22.54 -57.63
C LYS A 93 34.19 22.95 -56.15
N ALA A 94 34.32 24.26 -55.86
CA ALA A 94 34.30 24.77 -54.50
C ALA A 94 32.96 24.48 -53.81
N THR A 95 31.83 24.68 -54.48
CA THR A 95 30.51 24.39 -53.90
C THR A 95 30.29 22.88 -53.67
N GLU A 96 30.77 22.02 -54.57
CA GLU A 96 30.71 20.57 -54.38
C GLU A 96 31.59 20.11 -53.20
N GLU A 97 32.78 20.68 -53.07
CA GLU A 97 33.72 20.37 -51.98
C GLU A 97 33.20 20.85 -50.62
N ILE A 98 32.57 22.03 -50.55
CA ILE A 98 31.89 22.53 -49.35
C ILE A 98 30.75 21.58 -48.94
N LYS A 99 29.90 21.17 -49.88
CA LYS A 99 28.80 20.23 -49.60
C LYS A 99 29.32 18.88 -49.10
N LEU A 100 30.38 18.36 -49.72
CA LEU A 100 31.00 17.10 -49.30
C LEU A 100 31.58 17.21 -47.89
N ARG A 101 32.27 18.32 -47.59
CA ARG A 101 32.80 18.60 -46.24
C ARG A 101 31.68 18.64 -45.22
N GLU A 102 30.59 19.39 -45.47
CA GLU A 102 29.44 19.48 -44.57
C GLU A 102 28.77 18.12 -44.32
N GLN A 103 28.66 17.28 -45.36
CA GLN A 103 28.14 15.92 -45.21
C GLN A 103 29.04 15.08 -44.30
N LYS A 104 30.37 15.16 -44.51
CA LYS A 104 31.35 14.43 -43.70
C LYS A 104 31.41 14.92 -42.26
N GLU A 105 31.27 16.22 -42.04
CA GLU A 105 31.21 16.82 -40.70
C GLU A 105 30.01 16.27 -39.91
N LYS A 106 28.84 16.16 -40.55
CA LYS A 106 27.65 15.56 -39.94
C LYS A 106 27.85 14.09 -39.61
N GLU A 107 28.40 13.32 -40.55
CA GLU A 107 28.71 11.90 -40.34
C GLU A 107 29.70 11.71 -39.16
N ILE A 108 30.73 12.55 -39.05
CA ILE A 108 31.66 12.55 -37.92
C ILE A 108 30.94 12.85 -36.61
N GLN A 109 30.04 13.85 -36.59
CA GLN A 109 29.28 14.20 -35.38
C GLN A 109 28.38 13.04 -34.92
N GLU A 110 27.64 12.42 -35.84
CA GLU A 110 26.77 11.27 -35.57
C GLU A 110 27.58 10.08 -35.04
N LEU A 111 28.68 9.71 -35.72
CA LEU A 111 29.54 8.60 -35.30
C LEU A 111 30.22 8.89 -33.95
N THR A 112 30.62 10.14 -33.70
CA THR A 112 31.22 10.53 -32.41
C THR A 112 30.21 10.49 -31.28
N GLN A 113 28.93 10.78 -31.55
CA GLN A 113 27.87 10.60 -30.57
C GLN A 113 27.64 9.11 -30.28
N HIS A 114 27.50 8.28 -31.31
CA HIS A 114 27.33 6.84 -31.10
C HIS A 114 28.50 6.19 -30.38
N LEU A 115 29.74 6.58 -30.68
CA LEU A 115 30.91 6.10 -29.94
C LEU A 115 30.85 6.48 -28.46
N ARG A 116 30.40 7.69 -28.12
CA ARG A 116 30.22 8.12 -26.73
C ARG A 116 29.16 7.27 -26.03
N GLU A 117 28.00 7.09 -26.64
CA GLU A 117 26.91 6.26 -26.10
C GLU A 117 27.37 4.81 -25.87
N LEU A 118 28.07 4.22 -26.83
CA LEU A 118 28.58 2.85 -26.72
C LEU A 118 29.66 2.73 -25.65
N THR A 119 30.50 3.75 -25.48
CA THR A 119 31.53 3.78 -24.43
C THR A 119 30.90 3.83 -23.04
N VAL A 120 29.89 4.68 -22.84
CA VAL A 120 29.15 4.75 -21.57
C VAL A 120 28.48 3.40 -21.28
N ASN A 121 27.77 2.82 -22.24
CA ASN A 121 27.14 1.51 -22.07
C ASN A 121 28.16 0.42 -21.72
N LYS A 122 29.32 0.40 -22.38
CA LYS A 122 30.40 -0.53 -22.09
C LYS A 122 30.89 -0.36 -20.64
N ASP A 123 31.11 0.88 -20.21
CA ASP A 123 31.64 1.16 -18.88
C ASP A 123 30.60 0.81 -17.79
N ASP A 124 29.31 1.05 -18.04
CA ASP A 124 28.22 0.63 -17.16
C ASP A 124 28.13 -0.90 -17.06
N MET A 125 28.18 -1.61 -18.19
CA MET A 125 28.19 -3.08 -18.21
C MET A 125 29.41 -3.64 -17.49
N LYS A 126 30.58 -3.02 -17.67
CA LYS A 126 31.80 -3.40 -16.96
C LYS A 126 31.66 -3.17 -15.46
N ALA A 127 31.10 -2.06 -15.02
CA ALA A 127 30.87 -1.80 -13.60
C ALA A 127 29.91 -2.81 -12.97
N VAL A 128 28.88 -3.24 -13.70
CA VAL A 128 27.97 -4.32 -13.26
C VAL A 128 28.70 -5.66 -13.19
N LEU A 129 29.52 -5.98 -14.20
CA LEU A 129 30.32 -7.20 -14.22
C LEU A 129 31.31 -7.24 -13.04
N ASP A 130 32.04 -6.16 -12.80
CA ASP A 130 33.04 -6.06 -11.73
C ASP A 130 32.39 -6.25 -10.35
N LYS A 131 31.17 -5.70 -10.14
CA LYS A 131 30.38 -5.94 -8.92
C LYS A 131 29.98 -7.40 -8.78
N ASN A 132 29.57 -8.05 -9.86
CA ASN A 132 29.12 -9.44 -9.85
C ASN A 132 30.27 -10.43 -9.67
N LEU A 133 31.46 -10.11 -10.19
CA LEU A 133 32.65 -10.95 -10.11
C LEU A 133 33.08 -11.21 -8.66
N VAL A 134 32.79 -10.29 -7.73
CA VAL A 134 33.05 -10.49 -6.30
C VAL A 134 32.23 -11.66 -5.76
N TYR A 135 30.95 -11.76 -6.15
CA TYR A 135 30.08 -12.87 -5.73
C TYR A 135 30.48 -14.19 -6.38
N GLU A 136 30.85 -14.17 -7.66
CA GLU A 136 31.37 -15.36 -8.34
C GLU A 136 32.63 -15.89 -7.66
N LYS A 137 33.61 -15.03 -7.38
CA LYS A 137 34.83 -15.38 -6.64
C LYS A 137 34.52 -15.99 -5.27
N TYR A 138 33.59 -15.38 -4.54
CA TYR A 138 33.14 -15.92 -3.26
C TYR A 138 32.47 -17.30 -3.40
N LEU A 139 31.60 -17.49 -4.40
CA LEU A 139 30.93 -18.77 -4.62
C LEU A 139 31.93 -19.86 -5.05
N LEU A 140 32.95 -19.49 -5.84
CA LEU A 140 34.06 -20.39 -6.17
C LEU A 140 34.88 -20.76 -4.92
N SER A 141 35.19 -19.81 -4.03
CA SER A 141 35.92 -20.15 -2.78
C SER A 141 35.11 -21.08 -1.88
N VAL A 142 33.78 -20.89 -1.80
CA VAL A 142 32.92 -21.84 -1.07
C VAL A 142 32.93 -23.23 -1.72
N LEU A 143 32.99 -23.28 -3.05
CA LEU A 143 33.05 -24.55 -3.79
C LEU A 143 34.39 -25.26 -3.56
N GLU A 144 35.50 -24.53 -3.48
CA GLU A 144 36.83 -25.07 -3.15
C GLU A 144 36.89 -25.66 -1.74
N GLU A 145 36.12 -25.11 -0.79
CA GLU A 145 36.04 -25.62 0.59
C GLU A 145 35.05 -26.79 0.76
N SER A 146 34.17 -27.02 -0.22
CA SER A 146 33.05 -27.96 -0.11
C SER A 146 33.04 -28.99 -1.23
N ASP A 147 33.40 -30.23 -0.91
CA ASP A 147 33.38 -31.37 -1.84
C ASP A 147 31.96 -31.78 -2.30
N ASP A 148 30.91 -31.28 -1.64
CA ASP A 148 29.52 -31.67 -1.90
C ASP A 148 28.93 -31.07 -3.21
N PHE A 149 29.57 -30.05 -3.80
CA PHE A 149 29.05 -29.35 -4.97
C PHE A 149 30.12 -29.19 -6.05
N VAL A 150 29.74 -29.45 -7.30
CA VAL A 150 30.65 -29.36 -8.47
C VAL A 150 30.50 -28.02 -9.18
N GLU A 151 29.28 -27.48 -9.25
CA GLU A 151 29.00 -26.18 -9.88
C GLU A 151 28.37 -25.18 -8.90
N ILE A 152 28.65 -23.89 -9.09
CA ILE A 152 28.00 -22.79 -8.34
C ILE A 152 26.47 -22.90 -8.40
N ASN A 153 25.91 -23.31 -9.54
CA ASN A 153 24.48 -23.48 -9.71
C ASN A 153 23.88 -24.53 -8.77
N ASP A 154 24.62 -25.59 -8.46
CA ASP A 154 24.15 -26.65 -7.55
C ASP A 154 24.10 -26.14 -6.11
N LEU A 155 25.12 -25.37 -5.70
CA LEU A 155 25.14 -24.68 -4.42
C LEU A 155 23.95 -23.70 -4.30
N LEU A 156 23.67 -22.91 -5.35
CA LEU A 156 22.56 -21.97 -5.38
C LEU A 156 21.21 -22.68 -5.30
N LYS A 157 20.99 -23.75 -6.08
CA LYS A 157 19.77 -24.56 -6.01
C LYS A 157 19.58 -25.12 -4.60
N ARG A 158 20.63 -25.69 -4.01
CA ARG A 158 20.58 -26.22 -2.64
C ARG A 158 20.23 -25.13 -1.63
N HIS A 159 20.86 -23.96 -1.73
CA HIS A 159 20.56 -22.82 -0.87
C HIS A 159 19.10 -22.39 -1.00
N LEU A 160 18.57 -22.28 -2.22
CA LEU A 160 17.18 -21.90 -2.47
C LEU A 160 16.21 -22.92 -1.86
N THR A 161 16.46 -24.22 -2.06
CA THR A 161 15.66 -25.30 -1.46
C THR A 161 15.71 -25.24 0.07
N LEU A 162 16.90 -25.07 0.65
CA LEU A 162 17.06 -25.00 2.10
C LEU A 162 16.37 -23.75 2.69
N LYS A 163 16.49 -22.61 2.02
CA LYS A 163 15.82 -21.36 2.39
C LYS A 163 14.30 -21.49 2.34
N ALA A 164 13.77 -22.15 1.31
CA ALA A 164 12.34 -22.45 1.20
C ALA A 164 11.87 -23.37 2.34
N HIS A 165 12.59 -24.48 2.58
CA HIS A 165 12.28 -25.39 3.68
C HIS A 165 12.39 -24.73 5.05
N HIS A 166 13.39 -23.88 5.27
CA HIS A 166 13.54 -23.14 6.52
C HIS A 166 12.35 -22.22 6.78
N LYS A 167 11.90 -21.49 5.75
CA LYS A 167 10.70 -20.64 5.84
C LYS A 167 9.45 -21.47 6.15
N ASP A 168 9.28 -22.62 5.50
CA ASP A 168 8.16 -23.51 5.78
C ASP A 168 8.20 -24.09 7.19
N LEU A 169 9.38 -24.48 7.67
CA LEU A 169 9.56 -25.00 9.02
C LEU A 169 9.28 -23.93 10.07
N GLN A 170 9.76 -22.70 9.87
CA GLN A 170 9.45 -21.56 10.73
C GLN A 170 7.94 -21.29 10.80
N ARG A 171 7.25 -21.30 9.66
CA ARG A 171 5.80 -21.15 9.61
C ARG A 171 5.09 -22.25 10.41
N ARG A 172 5.43 -23.52 10.18
CA ARG A 172 4.84 -24.65 10.92
C ARG A 172 5.12 -24.57 12.41
N ALA A 173 6.33 -24.18 12.80
CA ALA A 173 6.68 -23.99 14.21
C ALA A 173 5.79 -22.92 14.86
N ALA A 174 5.58 -21.78 14.18
CA ALA A 174 4.69 -20.73 14.65
C ALA A 174 3.23 -21.21 14.77
N GLU A 175 2.75 -21.98 13.79
CA GLU A 175 1.40 -22.59 13.82
C GLU A 175 1.23 -23.54 15.01
N VAL A 176 2.21 -24.41 15.26
CA VAL A 176 2.19 -25.36 16.39
C VAL A 176 2.22 -24.63 17.72
N VAL A 177 3.04 -23.59 17.87
CA VAL A 177 3.07 -22.77 19.08
C VAL A 177 1.71 -22.12 19.32
N ALA A 178 1.12 -21.49 18.29
CA ALA A 178 -0.20 -20.87 18.40
C ALA A 178 -1.29 -21.89 18.76
N LEU A 179 -1.24 -23.10 18.19
CA LEU A 179 -2.17 -24.17 18.53
C LEU A 179 -1.98 -24.67 19.97
N ASN A 180 -0.74 -24.78 20.44
CA ASN A 180 -0.45 -25.18 21.81
C ASN A 180 -0.98 -24.16 22.82
N ASP A 181 -0.79 -22.86 22.54
CA ASP A 181 -1.30 -21.79 23.40
C ASP A 181 -2.84 -21.76 23.43
N ARG A 182 -3.50 -22.04 22.30
CA ARG A 182 -4.96 -22.24 22.26
C ARG A 182 -5.38 -23.40 23.14
N TYR A 183 -4.80 -24.59 22.97
CA TYR A 183 -5.14 -25.75 23.80
C TYR A 183 -4.84 -25.55 25.28
N ARG A 184 -3.74 -24.85 25.63
CA ARG A 184 -3.46 -24.46 27.02
C ARG A 184 -4.57 -23.59 27.59
N THR A 185 -5.03 -22.60 26.83
CA THR A 185 -6.12 -21.71 27.24
C THR A 185 -7.43 -22.48 27.41
N GLU A 186 -7.78 -23.34 26.45
CA GLU A 186 -8.97 -24.19 26.52
C GLU A 186 -8.94 -25.13 27.73
N LEU A 187 -7.79 -25.77 28.00
CA LEU A 187 -7.62 -26.65 29.15
C LEU A 187 -7.74 -25.89 30.48
N GLN A 188 -7.17 -24.69 30.57
CA GLN A 188 -7.31 -23.84 31.75
C GLN A 188 -8.77 -23.46 31.98
N GLN A 189 -9.49 -23.08 30.92
CA GLN A 189 -10.91 -22.77 31.00
C GLN A 189 -11.73 -23.98 31.45
N TYR A 190 -11.54 -25.14 30.83
CA TYR A 190 -12.22 -26.38 31.19
C TYR A 190 -11.96 -26.78 32.65
N THR A 191 -10.71 -26.63 33.11
CA THR A 191 -10.34 -26.91 34.51
C THR A 191 -11.06 -25.96 35.47
N LYS A 192 -11.14 -24.67 35.14
CA LYS A 192 -11.86 -23.67 35.95
C LYS A 192 -13.35 -23.97 36.01
N GLU A 193 -13.97 -24.28 34.88
CA GLU A 193 -15.39 -24.68 34.81
C GLU A 193 -15.65 -25.96 35.64
N GLY A 194 -14.73 -26.92 35.60
CA GLY A 194 -14.77 -28.13 36.45
C GLY A 194 -14.66 -27.81 37.96
N GLN A 195 -13.82 -26.85 38.33
CA GLN A 195 -13.72 -26.39 39.73
C GLN A 195 -14.98 -25.65 40.16
N ASP A 196 -15.52 -24.77 39.31
CA ASP A 196 -16.74 -24.02 39.59
C ASP A 196 -17.95 -24.95 39.75
N THR A 197 -18.08 -25.96 38.89
CA THR A 197 -19.16 -26.98 39.01
C THR A 197 -19.01 -27.80 40.29
N LYS A 198 -17.79 -28.21 40.65
CA LYS A 198 -17.53 -28.89 41.93
C LYS A 198 -17.89 -28.02 43.14
N LEU A 199 -17.57 -26.73 43.11
CA LEU A 199 -17.93 -25.78 44.16
C LEU A 199 -19.45 -25.61 44.27
N LYS A 200 -20.15 -25.50 43.12
CA LYS A 200 -21.63 -25.48 43.10
C LYS A 200 -22.22 -26.72 43.75
N GLY A 201 -21.76 -27.91 43.36
CA GLY A 201 -22.21 -29.17 43.96
C GLY A 201 -21.89 -29.26 45.46
N HIS A 202 -20.73 -28.78 45.90
CA HIS A 202 -20.40 -28.76 47.33
C HIS A 202 -21.29 -27.81 48.13
N ASN A 203 -21.60 -26.62 47.58
CA ASN A 203 -22.56 -25.70 48.17
C ASN A 203 -23.96 -26.31 48.27
N GLU A 204 -24.42 -27.00 47.22
CA GLU A 204 -25.71 -27.71 47.23
C GLU A 204 -25.75 -28.80 48.31
N ILE A 205 -24.69 -29.60 48.43
CA ILE A 205 -24.57 -30.61 49.49
C ILE A 205 -24.65 -29.96 50.87
N ALA A 206 -23.92 -28.86 51.10
CA ALA A 206 -23.94 -28.15 52.38
C ALA A 206 -25.34 -27.61 52.73
N VAL A 207 -26.07 -27.08 51.75
CA VAL A 207 -27.46 -26.62 51.94
C VAL A 207 -28.37 -27.79 52.30
N LEU A 208 -28.26 -28.92 51.57
CA LEU A 208 -29.05 -30.11 51.84
C LEU A 208 -28.73 -30.73 53.21
N GLN A 209 -27.45 -30.79 53.59
CA GLN A 209 -27.02 -31.25 54.92
C GLN A 209 -27.62 -30.40 56.03
N LYS A 210 -27.54 -29.06 55.91
CA LYS A 210 -28.15 -28.15 56.89
C LYS A 210 -29.67 -28.33 57.01
N SER A 211 -30.35 -28.54 55.88
CA SER A 211 -31.79 -28.80 55.85
C SER A 211 -32.13 -30.14 56.53
N LEU A 212 -31.34 -31.18 56.26
CA LEU A 212 -31.49 -32.50 56.88
C LEU A 212 -31.28 -32.42 58.40
N GLU A 213 -30.19 -31.81 58.87
CA GLU A 213 -29.89 -31.63 60.29
C GLU A 213 -31.00 -30.85 61.00
N SER A 214 -31.51 -29.77 60.38
CA SER A 214 -32.64 -29.01 60.92
C SER A 214 -33.90 -29.87 61.06
N THR A 215 -34.20 -30.69 60.05
CA THR A 215 -35.38 -31.58 60.07
C THR A 215 -35.21 -32.69 61.10
N GLN A 216 -34.02 -33.26 61.21
CA GLN A 216 -33.69 -34.28 62.23
C GLN A 216 -33.82 -33.71 63.64
N LEU A 217 -33.32 -32.50 63.88
CA LEU A 217 -33.46 -31.82 65.17
C LEU A 217 -34.93 -31.59 65.52
N GLN A 218 -35.73 -31.08 64.58
CA GLN A 218 -37.17 -30.90 64.78
C GLN A 218 -37.88 -32.23 65.10
N SER A 219 -37.55 -33.29 64.37
CA SER A 219 -38.08 -34.64 64.62
C SER A 219 -37.72 -35.14 66.02
N HIS A 220 -36.47 -34.96 66.46
CA HIS A 220 -36.02 -35.35 67.79
C HIS A 220 -36.74 -34.56 68.90
N VAL A 221 -36.88 -33.24 68.74
CA VAL A 221 -37.61 -32.39 69.69
C VAL A 221 -39.08 -32.81 69.78
N ALA A 222 -39.75 -33.02 68.64
CA ALA A 222 -41.13 -33.50 68.60
C ALA A 222 -41.26 -34.91 69.24
N GLY A 223 -40.30 -35.79 68.98
CA GLY A 223 -40.20 -37.12 69.59
C GLY A 223 -40.11 -37.05 71.12
N GLY A 224 -39.21 -36.25 71.66
CA GLY A 224 -39.05 -36.07 73.11
C GLY A 224 -40.24 -35.35 73.77
N SER A 225 -40.92 -34.45 73.05
CA SER A 225 -42.19 -33.86 73.52
C SER A 225 -43.30 -34.91 73.57
N ARG A 226 -43.38 -35.79 72.57
CA ARG A 226 -44.35 -36.89 72.52
C ARG A 226 -44.12 -37.89 73.64
N GLU A 227 -42.87 -38.24 73.91
CA GLU A 227 -42.51 -39.15 75.00
C GLU A 227 -42.90 -38.59 76.36
N ARG A 228 -42.58 -37.32 76.64
CA ARG A 228 -43.04 -36.63 77.85
C ARG A 228 -44.57 -36.63 78.00
N MET A 229 -45.31 -36.32 76.92
CA MET A 229 -46.77 -36.40 76.95
C MET A 229 -47.30 -37.82 77.23
N LEU A 230 -46.63 -38.85 76.71
CA LEU A 230 -46.99 -40.24 76.97
C LEU A 230 -46.70 -40.64 78.41
N GLU A 231 -45.57 -40.22 78.98
CA GLU A 231 -45.20 -40.46 80.37
C GLU A 231 -46.19 -39.77 81.33
N GLU A 232 -46.47 -38.47 81.11
CA GLU A 232 -47.49 -37.74 81.87
C GLU A 232 -48.88 -38.41 81.77
N SER A 233 -49.25 -38.89 80.59
CA SER A 233 -50.51 -39.62 80.40
C SER A 233 -50.52 -40.95 81.18
N ALA A 234 -49.42 -41.71 81.12
CA ALA A 234 -49.28 -42.96 81.86
C ALA A 234 -49.30 -42.74 83.39
N GLU A 235 -48.65 -41.68 83.88
CA GLU A 235 -48.71 -41.28 85.28
C GLU A 235 -50.14 -40.96 85.71
N ARG A 236 -50.88 -40.17 84.92
CA ARG A 236 -52.31 -39.88 85.21
C ARG A 236 -53.16 -41.15 85.21
N VAL A 237 -52.93 -42.07 84.29
CA VAL A 237 -53.63 -43.37 84.26
C VAL A 237 -53.30 -44.18 85.51
N LEU A 238 -52.04 -44.21 85.95
CA LEU A 238 -51.62 -44.88 87.18
C LEU A 238 -52.24 -44.24 88.42
N GLU A 239 -52.23 -42.90 88.53
CA GLU A 239 -52.88 -42.16 89.62
C GLU A 239 -54.38 -42.45 89.67
N PHE A 240 -55.05 -42.41 88.52
CA PHE A 240 -56.46 -42.77 88.43
C PHE A 240 -56.70 -44.22 88.91
N GLY A 241 -55.84 -45.16 88.50
CA GLY A 241 -55.86 -46.54 88.99
C GLY A 241 -55.69 -46.65 90.51
N LYS A 242 -54.73 -45.94 91.10
CA LYS A 242 -54.50 -45.88 92.55
C LYS A 242 -55.71 -45.32 93.29
N CYS A 243 -56.30 -44.22 92.80
CA CYS A 243 -57.53 -43.65 93.34
C CYS A 243 -58.67 -44.67 93.30
N GLY A 244 -58.87 -45.35 92.17
CA GLY A 244 -59.86 -46.42 92.03
C GLY A 244 -59.65 -47.56 93.05
N MET A 245 -58.41 -48.03 93.21
CA MET A 245 -58.08 -49.04 94.21
C MET A 245 -58.34 -48.57 95.64
N ALA A 246 -58.00 -47.33 95.98
CA ALA A 246 -58.26 -46.75 97.29
C ALA A 246 -59.76 -46.62 97.57
N ILE A 247 -60.55 -46.17 96.60
CA ILE A 247 -62.02 -46.14 96.67
C ILE A 247 -62.55 -47.55 96.92
N THR A 248 -62.11 -48.54 96.12
CA THR A 248 -62.53 -49.94 96.26
C THR A 248 -62.18 -50.49 97.65
N ASN A 249 -60.95 -50.26 98.13
CA ASN A 249 -60.50 -50.73 99.43
C ASN A 249 -61.28 -50.10 100.60
N LEU A 250 -61.51 -48.79 100.54
CA LEU A 250 -62.31 -48.09 101.55
C LEU A 250 -63.75 -48.62 101.51
N TYR A 251 -64.34 -48.78 100.32
CA TYR A 251 -65.69 -49.28 100.14
C TYR A 251 -65.85 -50.68 100.73
N GLU A 252 -64.91 -51.59 100.48
CA GLU A 252 -64.88 -52.92 101.07
C GLU A 252 -64.78 -52.87 102.60
N ARG A 253 -63.92 -52.00 103.16
CA ARG A 253 -63.80 -51.81 104.62
C ARG A 253 -65.08 -51.27 105.25
N CYS A 254 -65.72 -50.30 104.61
CA CYS A 254 -67.00 -49.75 105.05
C CYS A 254 -68.11 -50.79 104.96
N ARG A 255 -68.16 -51.56 103.88
CA ARG A 255 -69.10 -52.67 103.71
C ARG A 255 -68.90 -53.77 104.75
N ALA A 256 -67.66 -54.06 105.15
CA ALA A 256 -67.35 -55.02 106.20
C ALA A 256 -67.75 -54.55 107.62
N LYS A 257 -67.71 -53.24 107.89
CA LYS A 257 -68.09 -52.66 109.20
C LYS A 257 -69.55 -52.23 109.28
N SER A 258 -70.22 -52.04 108.14
CA SER A 258 -71.63 -51.67 108.08
C SER A 258 -72.52 -52.85 108.46
N LYS A 259 -73.56 -52.57 109.26
CA LYS A 259 -74.63 -53.54 109.56
C LYS A 259 -75.63 -53.67 108.40
N VAL A 260 -75.57 -52.77 107.42
CA VAL A 260 -76.42 -52.77 106.21
C VAL A 260 -75.70 -53.48 105.08
N LYS A 261 -76.24 -54.62 104.63
CA LYS A 261 -75.67 -55.39 103.51
C LYS A 261 -76.07 -54.76 102.17
N GLN A 262 -75.18 -53.94 101.60
CA GLN A 262 -75.31 -53.41 100.24
C GLN A 262 -74.73 -54.41 99.21
N PRO A 263 -75.32 -54.55 97.99
CA PRO A 263 -74.76 -55.35 96.91
C PRO A 263 -73.40 -54.79 96.47
N TYR A 264 -72.49 -55.68 96.06
CA TYR A 264 -71.16 -55.29 95.60
C TYR A 264 -71.27 -54.59 94.23
N SER A 265 -70.72 -53.39 94.12
CA SER A 265 -70.61 -52.67 92.84
C SER A 265 -69.14 -52.56 92.42
N THR A 266 -68.88 -52.72 91.13
CA THR A 266 -67.59 -52.47 90.48
C THR A 266 -67.43 -51.03 89.99
N ASP A 267 -68.49 -50.21 90.02
CA ASP A 267 -68.41 -48.80 89.63
C ASP A 267 -67.90 -47.94 90.80
N HIS A 268 -66.76 -47.28 90.61
CA HIS A 268 -66.15 -46.40 91.61
C HIS A 268 -67.09 -45.26 92.04
N HIS A 269 -67.98 -44.77 91.17
CA HIS A 269 -68.92 -43.72 91.54
C HIS A 269 -69.98 -44.23 92.54
N GLU A 270 -70.52 -45.42 92.31
CA GLU A 270 -71.45 -46.07 93.25
C GLU A 270 -70.76 -46.44 94.57
N GLN A 271 -69.52 -46.92 94.51
CA GLN A 271 -68.72 -47.21 95.70
C GLN A 271 -68.50 -45.95 96.57
N LEU A 272 -68.20 -44.80 95.95
CA LEU A 272 -68.06 -43.52 96.64
C LEU A 272 -69.36 -43.03 97.29
N LYS A 273 -70.52 -43.25 96.66
CA LYS A 273 -71.82 -42.90 97.27
C LYS A 273 -72.06 -43.69 98.56
N VAL A 274 -71.82 -45.01 98.52
CA VAL A 274 -71.97 -45.85 99.72
C VAL A 274 -70.96 -45.46 100.80
N LEU A 275 -69.73 -45.11 100.41
CA LEU A 275 -68.74 -44.56 101.33
C LEU A 275 -69.20 -43.24 101.97
N GLN A 276 -69.77 -42.34 101.18
CA GLN A 276 -70.30 -41.07 101.64
C GLN A 276 -71.44 -41.29 102.65
N ASP A 277 -72.42 -42.14 102.33
CA ASP A 277 -73.53 -42.46 103.23
C ASP A 277 -73.02 -43.05 104.55
N PHE A 278 -72.07 -43.99 104.49
CA PHE A 278 -71.50 -44.60 105.68
C PHE A 278 -70.73 -43.61 106.55
N VAL A 279 -69.96 -42.70 105.95
CA VAL A 279 -69.24 -41.64 106.68
C VAL A 279 -70.21 -40.60 107.26
N MET A 280 -71.27 -40.24 106.52
CA MET A 280 -72.32 -39.35 107.03
C MET A 280 -73.04 -39.99 108.23
N ASP A 281 -73.38 -41.26 108.15
CA ASP A 281 -73.97 -42.02 109.27
C ASP A 281 -73.03 -42.06 110.48
N LEU A 282 -71.75 -42.35 110.28
CA LEU A 282 -70.73 -42.30 111.34
C LEU A 282 -70.61 -40.90 111.96
N SER A 283 -70.61 -39.86 111.14
CA SER A 283 -70.54 -38.47 111.61
C SER A 283 -71.78 -38.10 112.42
N PHE A 284 -72.97 -38.55 112.00
CA PHE A 284 -74.22 -38.38 112.71
C PHE A 284 -74.22 -39.14 114.04
N ILE A 285 -73.69 -40.36 114.07
CA ILE A 285 -73.52 -41.16 115.30
C ILE A 285 -72.54 -40.46 116.27
N VAL A 286 -71.40 -39.97 115.79
CA VAL A 286 -70.41 -39.25 116.62
C VAL A 286 -71.00 -37.93 117.13
N GLN A 287 -71.78 -37.21 116.31
CA GLN A 287 -72.43 -35.97 116.70
C GLN A 287 -73.55 -36.21 117.73
N LYS A 288 -74.34 -37.28 117.59
CA LYS A 288 -75.28 -37.74 118.63
C LYS A 288 -74.57 -38.24 119.89
N GLY A 289 -73.41 -38.89 119.74
CA GLY A 289 -72.55 -39.29 120.85
C GLY A 289 -72.00 -38.10 121.63
N ARG A 290 -71.57 -37.04 120.94
CA ARG A 290 -71.20 -35.74 121.55
C ARG A 290 -72.38 -35.05 122.22
N GLN A 291 -73.58 -35.07 121.63
CA GLN A 291 -74.79 -34.52 122.24
C GLN A 291 -75.29 -35.36 123.45
N ALA A 292 -75.02 -36.67 123.48
CA ALA A 292 -75.27 -37.53 124.63
C ALA A 292 -74.22 -37.31 125.73
N SER A 293 -72.95 -37.10 125.37
CA SER A 293 -71.88 -36.69 126.30
C SER A 293 -72.17 -35.34 126.96
N MET A 294 -72.68 -34.35 126.21
CA MET A 294 -73.09 -33.05 126.74
C MET A 294 -74.37 -33.10 127.60
N LYS A 295 -75.20 -34.17 127.50
CA LYS A 295 -76.33 -34.43 128.40
C LYS A 295 -75.94 -35.15 129.69
N LEU A 296 -74.75 -35.76 129.75
CA LEU A 296 -74.20 -36.42 130.95
C LEU A 296 -73.47 -35.46 131.91
N GLU A 297 -73.13 -34.24 131.47
CA GLU A 297 -72.49 -33.20 132.32
C GLU A 297 -73.50 -32.31 133.08
N GLY A 298 -74.78 -32.72 133.19
CA GLY A 298 -75.88 -31.89 133.72
C GLY A 298 -76.75 -32.44 134.87
N MET A 299 -76.31 -33.44 135.65
CA MET A 299 -77.05 -33.89 136.86
C MET A 299 -76.14 -34.14 138.09
N PRO A 300 -76.46 -33.61 139.29
CA PRO A 300 -75.75 -33.89 140.54
C PRO A 300 -76.36 -35.06 141.37
N SER A 301 -75.51 -35.59 142.27
CA SER A 301 -75.67 -36.72 143.21
C SER A 301 -77.02 -36.88 143.97
N THR A 302 -77.51 -38.13 144.02
CA THR A 302 -78.09 -38.78 145.23
C THR A 302 -78.01 -40.32 145.20
N ALA A 303 -77.53 -40.89 146.30
CA ALA A 303 -78.01 -42.07 147.03
C ALA A 303 -79.03 -43.06 146.38
N LYS A 304 -78.70 -44.36 146.33
CA LYS A 304 -79.10 -45.48 147.25
C LYS A 304 -79.08 -46.86 146.54
N GLN A 305 -78.55 -47.85 147.27
CA GLN A 305 -78.79 -49.33 147.28
C GLN A 305 -79.75 -49.89 146.20
N GLN A 306 -79.46 -50.95 145.42
CA GLN A 306 -78.58 -52.13 145.50
C GLN A 306 -77.78 -52.30 144.20
#